data_AF-A0A926HHC7-F1
#
_entry.id   AF-A0A926HHC7-F1
#
_cell.length_a   1.000
_cell.length_b   1.000
_cell.length_c   1.000
_cell.angle_alpha   90.00
_cell.angle_beta   90.00
_cell.angle_gamma   90.00
#
_symmetry.space_group_name_H-M   'P 1'
#
loop_
_entity.id
_entity.type
_entity.pdbx_description
1 polymer ?
#
loop_
_entity_poly.entity_id
_entity_poly.type
_entity_poly.pdbx_seq_one_letter_code
_entity_poly.pdbx_strand_id
1 'polypeptide(L)'
;MSEEAANTKMLPVLPLKNTVLFPYLVMPLSVGRSHSLAAVQAALGTEDKEIVLVAQKDPSVELPGQSDLYSVGTRGVIRKMARPNENLMEVLVMGTERVTLLNVVHENGYLQGTWEALPLPEDKNSEVEALHSSIVDLATRAIELAQPQAPSEMSKILASSEDPLRLV
;
A
#
# COMPACT_ATOMS: atom_id res chain seq x y z
N MET A 1 -35.13 -0.92 -8.80
CA MET A 1 -33.79 -0.62 -9.36
C MET A 1 -33.10 0.38 -8.46
N SER A 2 -32.91 0.03 -7.19
CA SER A 2 -32.56 1.03 -6.18
C SER A 2 -32.05 0.32 -4.94
N GLU A 3 -30.82 -0.19 -4.99
CA GLU A 3 -30.04 -0.61 -3.81
C GLU A 3 -28.54 -0.83 -4.11
N GLU A 4 -27.93 -0.04 -5.01
CA GLU A 4 -26.51 -0.20 -5.40
C GLU A 4 -25.69 1.09 -5.17
N ALA A 5 -26.15 1.94 -4.24
CA ALA A 5 -25.47 3.19 -3.86
C ALA A 5 -24.66 3.05 -2.53
N ALA A 6 -24.34 1.83 -2.12
CA ALA A 6 -23.74 1.54 -0.82
C ALA A 6 -22.37 0.88 -0.98
N ASN A 7 -21.32 1.69 -1.21
CA ASN A 7 -20.01 1.63 -0.52
C ASN A 7 -18.93 2.52 -1.16
N THR A 8 -19.27 3.50 -2.02
CA THR A 8 -18.26 4.42 -2.57
C THR A 8 -17.82 5.41 -1.49
N LYS A 9 -16.75 5.07 -0.77
CA LYS A 9 -16.14 5.95 0.24
C LYS A 9 -15.10 6.83 -0.44
N MET A 10 -14.98 8.06 0.03
CA MET A 10 -13.96 9.01 -0.41
C MET A 10 -12.90 9.13 0.66
N LEU A 11 -11.64 8.93 0.30
CA LEU A 11 -10.50 9.07 1.20
C LEU A 11 -9.42 9.95 0.58
N PRO A 12 -8.58 10.60 1.40
CA PRO A 12 -7.35 11.20 0.91
C PRO A 12 -6.48 10.15 0.21
N VAL A 13 -5.89 10.52 -0.92
CA VAL A 13 -4.99 9.68 -1.71
C VAL A 13 -3.57 10.19 -1.56
N LEU A 14 -2.65 9.29 -1.23
CA LEU A 14 -1.22 9.55 -1.16
C LEU A 14 -0.50 8.84 -2.32
N PRO A 15 -0.08 9.59 -3.35
CA PRO A 15 0.75 9.04 -4.41
C PRO A 15 2.14 8.66 -3.90
N LEU A 16 2.54 7.41 -4.15
CA LEU A 16 3.85 6.86 -3.81
C LEU A 16 4.77 6.88 -5.03
N LYS A 17 6.00 7.35 -4.85
CA LYS A 17 7.06 7.30 -5.87
C LYS A 17 7.95 6.10 -5.60
N ASN A 18 8.24 5.29 -6.63
CA ASN A 18 9.19 4.17 -6.59
C ASN A 18 8.91 3.10 -5.51
N THR A 19 7.68 3.02 -4.99
CA THR A 19 7.30 2.03 -3.99
C THR A 19 5.79 1.76 -4.01
N VAL A 20 5.39 0.65 -3.41
CA VAL A 20 4.01 0.22 -3.19
C VAL A 20 3.87 -0.27 -1.74
N LEU A 21 2.70 -0.07 -1.15
CA LEU A 21 2.36 -0.68 0.13
C LEU A 21 1.48 -1.89 -0.11
N PHE A 22 1.86 -3.06 0.40
CA PHE A 22 0.97 -4.23 0.41
C PHE A 22 0.08 -4.25 1.66
N PRO A 23 -1.07 -4.93 1.62
CA PRO A 23 -1.86 -5.22 2.81
C PRO A 23 -1.02 -5.84 3.94
N TYR A 24 -1.37 -5.54 5.18
CA TYR A 24 -0.73 -6.02 6.42
C TYR A 24 0.70 -5.54 6.67
N LEU A 25 1.40 -5.02 5.66
CA LEU A 25 2.71 -4.41 5.83
C LEU A 25 2.62 -3.06 6.54
N VAL A 26 3.67 -2.76 7.29
CA VAL A 26 3.86 -1.46 7.95
C VAL A 26 5.04 -0.76 7.29
N MET A 27 4.78 0.36 6.64
CA MET A 27 5.80 1.12 5.91
C MET A 27 6.01 2.51 6.53
N PRO A 28 7.25 2.88 6.89
CA PRO A 28 7.58 4.26 7.24
C PRO A 28 7.62 5.12 5.96
N LEU A 29 7.00 6.29 6.00
CA LEU A 29 6.94 7.23 4.89
C LEU A 29 7.36 8.62 5.33
N SER A 30 8.29 9.21 4.59
CA SER A 30 8.68 10.62 4.73
C SER A 30 7.90 11.46 3.73
N VAL A 31 7.08 12.38 4.23
CA VAL A 31 6.15 13.19 3.46
C VAL A 31 6.55 14.65 3.59
N GLY A 32 6.97 15.27 2.48
CA GLY A 32 7.44 16.67 2.49
C GLY A 32 6.84 17.57 1.41
N ARG A 33 6.06 17.02 0.48
CA ARG A 33 5.36 17.83 -0.54
C ARG A 33 4.06 18.37 0.03
N SER A 34 3.75 19.63 -0.26
CA SER A 34 2.58 20.33 0.30
C SER A 34 1.28 19.56 0.13
N HIS A 35 1.00 19.05 -1.07
CA HIS A 35 -0.21 18.26 -1.35
C HIS A 35 -0.23 16.91 -0.61
N SER A 36 0.92 16.26 -0.44
CA SER A 36 1.02 15.00 0.31
C SER A 36 0.86 15.23 1.81
N LEU A 37 1.44 16.31 2.34
CA LEU A 37 1.26 16.72 3.73
C LEU A 37 -0.21 17.02 4.04
N ALA A 38 -0.90 17.71 3.13
CA ALA A 38 -2.32 18.01 3.24
C ALA A 38 -3.18 16.72 3.21
N ALA A 39 -2.87 15.75 2.35
CA ALA A 39 -3.56 14.45 2.33
C ALA A 39 -3.42 13.71 3.67
N VAL A 40 -2.20 13.67 4.21
CA VAL A 40 -1.92 13.01 5.49
C VAL A 40 -2.58 13.74 6.65
N GLN A 41 -2.59 15.07 6.66
CA GLN A 41 -3.30 15.86 7.67
C GLN A 41 -4.82 15.63 7.61
N ALA A 42 -5.39 15.58 6.40
CA ALA A 42 -6.80 15.29 6.21
C ALA A 42 -7.16 13.91 6.76
N ALA A 43 -6.35 12.89 6.47
CA ALA A 43 -6.52 11.55 7.03
C ALA A 43 -6.43 11.58 8.57
N LEU A 44 -5.40 12.20 9.14
CA LEU A 44 -5.23 12.32 10.60
C LEU A 44 -6.36 13.07 11.31
N GLY A 45 -7.09 13.95 10.59
CA GLY A 45 -8.25 14.68 11.10
C GLY A 45 -9.53 13.83 11.20
N THR A 46 -9.53 12.62 10.62
CA THR A 46 -10.62 11.65 10.75
C THR A 46 -10.42 10.73 11.95
N GLU A 47 -11.50 10.11 12.43
CA GLU A 47 -11.44 9.15 13.54
C GLU A 47 -10.62 7.90 13.16
N ASP A 48 -10.85 7.36 11.96
CA ASP A 48 -10.24 6.11 11.49
C ASP A 48 -8.80 6.28 10.97
N LYS A 49 -8.40 7.51 10.65
CA LYS A 49 -7.06 7.86 10.12
C LYS A 49 -6.70 7.09 8.85
N GLU A 50 -7.71 6.86 8.01
CA GLU A 50 -7.59 6.10 6.78
C GLU A 50 -7.05 6.95 5.64
N ILE A 51 -6.26 6.31 4.78
CA ILE A 51 -5.67 6.91 3.59
C ILE A 51 -5.54 5.85 2.50
N VAL A 52 -5.69 6.24 1.24
CA VAL A 52 -5.43 5.34 0.10
C VAL A 52 -4.05 5.63 -0.46
N LEU A 53 -3.19 4.61 -0.54
CA LEU A 53 -1.85 4.73 -1.08
C LEU A 53 -1.80 4.10 -2.45
N VAL A 54 -1.29 4.83 -3.45
CA VAL A 54 -1.29 4.39 -4.85
C VAL A 54 0.05 4.73 -5.46
N ALA A 55 0.65 3.81 -6.20
CA ALA A 55 1.88 4.10 -6.93
C ALA A 55 1.60 5.08 -8.10
N GLN A 56 2.57 5.95 -8.35
CA GLN A 56 2.64 6.74 -9.57
C GLN A 56 3.22 5.90 -10.70
N LYS A 57 2.73 6.11 -11.92
CA LYS A 57 3.31 5.55 -13.15
C LYS A 57 4.63 6.22 -13.51
N ASP A 58 4.66 7.54 -13.39
CA ASP A 58 5.85 8.36 -13.60
C ASP A 58 6.16 9.15 -12.32
N PRO A 59 7.27 8.84 -11.61
CA PRO A 59 7.65 9.52 -10.37
C PRO A 59 8.13 10.97 -10.60
N SER A 60 8.33 11.42 -11.84
CA SER A 60 8.67 12.80 -12.14
C SER A 60 7.47 13.75 -12.08
N VAL A 61 6.24 13.22 -12.12
CA VAL A 61 5.01 14.01 -12.09
C VAL A 61 4.76 14.53 -10.67
N GLU A 62 4.86 15.86 -10.51
CA GLU A 62 4.70 16.49 -9.21
C GLU A 62 3.26 16.54 -8.71
N LEU A 63 2.31 16.81 -9.61
CA LEU A 63 0.88 16.86 -9.31
C LEU A 63 0.15 15.81 -10.16
N PRO A 64 0.15 14.54 -9.73
CA PRO A 64 -0.45 13.47 -10.52
C PRO A 64 -1.98 13.64 -10.58
N GLY A 65 -2.54 13.40 -11.76
CA GLY A 65 -3.97 13.17 -11.96
C GLY A 65 -4.31 11.67 -12.02
N GLN A 66 -5.57 11.35 -12.28
CA GLN A 66 -6.04 9.96 -12.40
C GLN A 66 -5.22 9.13 -13.41
N SER A 67 -4.84 9.70 -14.56
CA SER A 67 -4.09 9.00 -15.60
C SER A 67 -2.67 8.62 -15.18
N ASP A 68 -2.11 9.34 -14.21
CA ASP A 68 -0.72 9.18 -13.77
C ASP A 68 -0.59 8.19 -12.61
N LEU A 69 -1.72 7.72 -12.08
CA LEU A 69 -1.81 6.75 -11.01
C LEU A 69 -2.18 5.37 -11.56
N TYR A 70 -1.71 4.33 -10.87
CA TYR A 70 -2.25 2.99 -11.08
C TYR A 70 -3.69 2.89 -10.55
N SER A 71 -4.51 2.03 -11.16
CA SER A 71 -5.91 1.86 -10.77
C SER A 71 -6.08 1.06 -9.48
N VAL A 72 -5.07 0.30 -9.06
CA VAL A 72 -5.09 -0.48 -7.82
C VAL A 72 -4.09 0.13 -6.84
N GLY A 73 -4.57 0.33 -5.62
CA GLY A 73 -3.76 0.76 -4.49
C GLY A 73 -4.08 -0.04 -3.24
N THR A 74 -3.68 0.51 -2.10
CA THR A 74 -3.89 -0.12 -0.79
C THR A 74 -4.52 0.90 0.14
N ARG A 75 -5.65 0.53 0.77
CA ARG A 75 -6.16 1.30 1.91
C ARG A 75 -5.26 1.04 3.10
N GLY A 76 -4.82 2.11 3.77
CA GLY A 76 -3.98 2.03 4.95
C GLY A 76 -4.51 2.89 6.08
N VAL A 77 -4.00 2.60 7.28
CA VAL A 77 -4.28 3.36 8.50
C VAL A 77 -2.97 3.96 9.01
N ILE A 78 -2.97 5.26 9.30
CA ILE A 78 -1.82 5.92 9.89
C ILE A 78 -1.74 5.55 11.37
N ARG A 79 -0.74 4.76 11.74
CA ARG A 79 -0.55 4.23 13.11
C ARG A 79 0.22 5.19 13.99
N LYS A 80 1.23 5.85 13.44
CA LYS A 80 2.07 6.83 14.15
C LYS A 80 2.43 7.97 13.21
N MET A 81 2.65 9.14 13.80
CA MET A 81 3.30 10.25 13.12
C MET A 81 4.44 10.80 13.98
N ALA A 82 5.39 11.44 13.31
CA ALA A 82 6.33 12.40 13.87
C ALA A 82 6.39 13.60 12.92
N ARG A 83 6.56 14.81 13.46
CA ARG A 83 6.72 16.02 12.64
C ARG A 83 8.01 16.73 13.05
N PRO A 84 9.16 16.37 12.45
CA PRO A 84 10.44 16.99 12.79
C PRO A 84 10.48 18.50 12.53
N ASN A 85 9.78 18.98 11.50
CA ASN A 85 9.61 20.40 11.19
C ASN A 85 8.30 20.63 10.40
N GLU A 86 7.97 21.88 10.10
CA GLU A 86 6.70 22.23 9.43
C GLU A 86 6.55 21.58 8.04
N ASN A 87 7.66 21.41 7.31
CA ASN A 87 7.69 20.96 5.92
C ASN A 87 7.93 19.46 5.76
N LEU A 88 8.07 18.71 6.87
CA LEU A 88 8.37 17.29 6.84
C LEU A 88 7.58 16.56 7.91
N MET A 89 6.85 15.53 7.50
CA MET A 89 6.18 14.59 8.38
C MET A 89 6.69 13.18 8.11
N GLU A 90 6.98 12.45 9.17
CA GLU A 90 7.22 11.01 9.10
C GLU A 90 5.97 10.29 9.60
N VAL A 91 5.46 9.35 8.82
CA VAL A 91 4.28 8.57 9.19
C VAL A 91 4.57 7.09 9.08
N LEU A 92 4.00 6.32 10.00
CA LEU A 92 4.03 4.86 9.95
C LEU A 92 2.64 4.39 9.53
N VAL A 93 2.54 3.84 8.33
CA VAL A 93 1.25 3.45 7.74
C VAL A 93 1.16 1.93 7.65
N MET A 94 0.05 1.37 8.11
CA MET A 94 -0.25 -0.06 8.01
C MET A 94 -1.24 -0.28 6.87
N GLY A 95 -0.86 -1.08 5.88
CA GLY A 95 -1.77 -1.51 4.82
C GLY A 95 -2.86 -2.42 5.40
N THR A 96 -4.09 -2.30 4.89
CA THR A 96 -5.25 -3.07 5.38
C THR A 96 -5.81 -3.98 4.30
N GLU A 97 -6.12 -3.46 3.13
CA GLU A 97 -6.63 -4.21 1.99
C GLU A 97 -6.32 -3.51 0.68
N ARG A 98 -6.41 -4.25 -0.44
CA ARG A 98 -6.31 -3.67 -1.77
C ARG A 98 -7.60 -2.94 -2.11
N VAL A 99 -7.48 -1.89 -2.89
CA VAL A 99 -8.62 -1.11 -3.37
C VAL A 99 -8.47 -0.77 -4.84
N THR A 100 -9.59 -0.74 -5.55
CA THR A 100 -9.66 -0.15 -6.89
C THR A 100 -10.04 1.32 -6.75
N LEU A 101 -9.26 2.18 -7.40
CA LEU A 101 -9.47 3.62 -7.44
C LEU A 101 -10.41 3.96 -8.61
N LEU A 102 -11.60 4.45 -8.27
CA LEU A 102 -12.68 4.69 -9.24
C LEU A 102 -12.55 6.08 -9.88
N ASN A 103 -12.29 7.10 -9.06
CA ASN A 103 -12.09 8.47 -9.52
C ASN A 103 -11.18 9.22 -8.55
N VAL A 104 -10.43 10.19 -9.07
CA VAL A 104 -9.51 11.04 -8.30
C VAL A 104 -9.70 12.49 -8.68
N VAL A 105 -9.83 13.34 -7.67
CA VAL A 105 -9.97 14.79 -7.81
C VAL A 105 -8.95 15.51 -6.93
N HIS A 106 -8.47 16.66 -7.40
CA HIS A 106 -7.73 17.59 -6.55
C HIS A 106 -8.73 18.53 -5.87
N GLU A 107 -8.87 18.41 -4.56
CA GLU A 107 -9.78 19.25 -3.78
C GLU A 107 -9.13 19.55 -2.42
N ASN A 108 -9.37 20.75 -1.88
CA ASN A 108 -8.80 21.18 -0.58
C ASN A 108 -7.27 21.09 -0.49
N GLY A 109 -6.57 21.19 -1.63
CA GLY A 109 -5.10 21.19 -1.70
C GLY A 109 -4.45 19.80 -1.67
N TYR A 110 -5.21 18.72 -1.78
CA TYR A 110 -4.69 17.36 -1.87
C TYR A 110 -5.56 16.48 -2.80
N LEU A 111 -5.11 15.25 -3.04
CA LEU A 111 -5.88 14.29 -3.83
C LEU A 111 -6.92 13.59 -2.98
N GLN A 112 -8.16 13.56 -3.46
CA GLN A 112 -9.24 12.75 -2.92
C GLN A 112 -9.63 11.70 -3.95
N GLY A 113 -9.87 10.48 -3.47
CA GLY A 113 -10.19 9.35 -4.33
C GLY A 113 -11.42 8.62 -3.84
N THR A 114 -12.34 8.32 -4.76
CA THR A 114 -13.36 7.31 -4.53
C THR A 114 -12.77 5.93 -4.80
N TRP A 115 -13.11 4.97 -3.95
CA TRP A 115 -12.55 3.63 -4.04
C TRP A 115 -13.58 2.57 -3.71
N GLU A 116 -13.26 1.35 -4.14
CA GLU A 116 -13.95 0.11 -3.78
C GLU A 116 -12.93 -0.91 -3.27
N ALA A 117 -13.36 -1.75 -2.33
CA ALA A 117 -12.52 -2.86 -1.86
C ALA A 117 -12.24 -3.83 -3.01
N LEU A 118 -10.99 -4.28 -3.11
CA LEU A 118 -10.57 -5.32 -4.04
C LEU A 118 -10.14 -6.55 -3.23
N PRO A 119 -11.04 -7.51 -2.96
CA PRO A 119 -10.75 -8.68 -2.15
C PRO A 119 -9.50 -9.44 -2.62
N LEU A 120 -8.81 -10.06 -1.67
CA LEU A 120 -7.69 -10.96 -1.99
C LEU A 120 -8.24 -12.24 -2.66
N PRO A 121 -7.47 -12.90 -3.55
CA PRO A 121 -7.88 -14.18 -4.10
C PRO A 121 -7.91 -15.23 -2.99
N GLU A 122 -8.89 -16.14 -3.03
CA GLU A 122 -9.06 -17.21 -2.03
C GLU A 122 -8.79 -18.60 -2.61
N ASP A 123 -8.14 -18.68 -3.78
CA ASP A 123 -7.82 -19.94 -4.44
C ASP A 123 -6.89 -20.80 -3.59
N LYS A 124 -7.30 -22.05 -3.32
CA LYS A 124 -6.54 -23.03 -2.52
C LYS A 124 -6.34 -24.35 -3.25
N ASN A 125 -6.20 -24.29 -4.56
CA ASN A 125 -6.00 -25.49 -5.37
C ASN A 125 -4.53 -25.95 -5.32
N SER A 126 -4.25 -27.16 -5.81
CA SER A 126 -2.91 -27.74 -5.83
C SER A 126 -1.89 -26.92 -6.64
N GLU A 127 -2.35 -26.13 -7.61
CA GLU A 127 -1.49 -25.24 -8.39
C GLU A 127 -0.99 -24.07 -7.52
N VAL A 128 -1.85 -23.48 -6.69
CA VAL A 128 -1.45 -22.45 -5.71
C VAL A 128 -0.43 -23.00 -4.73
N GLU A 129 -0.64 -24.22 -4.20
CA GLU A 129 0.33 -24.87 -3.29
C GLU A 129 1.68 -25.12 -3.97
N ALA A 130 1.68 -25.59 -5.23
CA ALA A 130 2.89 -25.83 -6.00
C ALA A 130 3.64 -24.53 -6.31
N LEU A 131 2.93 -23.48 -6.69
CA LEU A 131 3.49 -22.14 -6.93
C LEU A 131 4.07 -21.55 -5.65
N HIS A 132 3.37 -21.70 -4.52
CA HIS A 132 3.84 -21.27 -3.21
C HIS A 132 5.18 -21.93 -2.86
N SER A 133 5.28 -23.26 -2.95
CA SER A 133 6.53 -23.99 -2.73
C SER A 133 7.65 -23.50 -3.66
N SER A 134 7.32 -23.29 -4.94
CA SER A 134 8.29 -22.82 -5.93
C SER A 134 8.82 -21.41 -5.62
N ILE A 135 7.96 -20.50 -5.14
CA ILE A 135 8.36 -19.14 -4.73
C ILE A 135 9.27 -19.19 -3.50
N VAL A 136 8.94 -20.01 -2.49
CA VAL A 136 9.76 -20.15 -1.28
C VAL A 136 11.16 -20.69 -1.61
N ASP A 137 11.25 -21.69 -2.49
CA ASP A 137 12.53 -22.25 -2.95
C ASP A 137 13.36 -21.22 -3.71
N LEU A 138 12.75 -20.51 -4.65
CA LEU A 138 13.41 -19.46 -5.42
C LEU A 138 13.87 -18.30 -4.55
N ALA A 139 13.06 -17.87 -3.58
CA ALA A 139 13.40 -16.82 -2.64
C ALA A 139 14.59 -17.22 -1.75
N THR A 140 14.59 -18.45 -1.24
CA THR A 140 15.70 -19.00 -0.44
C THR A 140 17.00 -18.98 -1.24
N ARG A 141 16.95 -19.48 -2.48
CA ARG A 141 18.10 -19.48 -3.37
C ARG A 141 18.59 -18.07 -3.72
N ALA A 142 17.68 -17.13 -3.93
CA ALA A 142 18.04 -15.74 -4.19
C ALA A 142 18.79 -15.10 -3.00
N ILE A 143 18.35 -15.38 -1.77
CA ILE A 143 19.00 -14.91 -0.55
C ILE A 143 20.41 -15.51 -0.41
N GLU A 144 20.56 -16.82 -0.61
CA GLU A 144 21.87 -17.49 -0.55
C GLU A 144 22.87 -16.92 -1.57
N LEU A 145 22.40 -16.56 -2.77
CA LEU A 145 23.24 -15.96 -3.81
C LEU A 145 23.58 -14.49 -3.51
N ALA A 146 22.62 -13.71 -3.01
CA ALA A 146 22.81 -12.29 -2.73
C ALA A 146 23.64 -12.07 -1.45
N GLN A 147 23.45 -12.92 -0.45
CA GLN A 147 24.12 -12.86 0.84
C GLN A 147 24.55 -14.27 1.28
N PRO A 148 25.74 -14.74 0.84
CA PRO A 148 26.27 -16.06 1.19
C PRO A 148 26.45 -16.31 2.70
N GLN A 149 26.39 -15.25 3.51
CA GLN A 149 26.51 -15.27 4.97
C GLN A 149 25.17 -14.97 5.66
N ALA A 150 24.04 -15.00 4.94
CA ALA A 150 22.73 -14.75 5.51
C ALA A 150 22.44 -15.75 6.63
N PRO A 151 21.92 -15.30 7.79
CA PRO A 151 21.48 -16.21 8.84
C PRO A 151 20.43 -17.18 8.31
N SER A 152 20.58 -18.48 8.60
CA SER A 152 19.62 -19.52 8.22
C SER A 152 18.20 -19.29 8.76
N GLU A 153 18.04 -18.40 9.73
CA GLU A 153 16.76 -17.93 10.26
C GLU A 153 15.89 -17.23 9.21
N MET A 154 16.46 -16.54 8.22
CA MET A 154 15.69 -15.87 7.16
C MET A 154 14.94 -16.90 6.29
N SER A 155 15.62 -17.98 5.92
CA SER A 155 15.03 -19.10 5.17
C SER A 155 13.96 -19.84 5.97
N LYS A 156 14.16 -19.99 7.29
CA LYS A 156 13.16 -20.60 8.17
C LYS A 156 11.88 -19.77 8.29
N ILE A 157 12.00 -18.44 8.35
CA ILE A 157 10.84 -17.54 8.39
C ILE A 157 10.02 -17.67 7.11
N LEU A 158 10.68 -17.67 5.95
CA LEU A 158 10.02 -17.85 4.65
C LEU A 158 9.29 -19.20 4.55
N ALA A 159 9.95 -20.28 4.97
CA ALA A 159 9.37 -21.62 4.98
C ALA A 159 8.21 -21.80 5.98
N SER A 160 8.12 -20.93 7.00
CA SER A 160 7.06 -20.98 8.00
C SER A 160 5.78 -20.22 7.61
N SER A 161 5.81 -19.46 6.51
CA SER A 161 4.64 -18.76 6.01
C SER A 161 3.72 -19.74 5.27
N GLU A 162 2.59 -20.10 5.87
CA GLU A 162 1.59 -20.97 5.23
C GLU A 162 0.66 -20.22 4.27
N ASP A 163 0.58 -18.89 4.39
CA ASP A 163 -0.26 -18.03 3.55
C ASP A 163 0.59 -17.36 2.45
N PRO A 164 0.40 -17.70 1.16
CA PRO A 164 1.13 -17.07 0.06
C PRO A 164 0.98 -15.55 0.01
N LEU A 165 -0.14 -15.02 0.51
CA LEU A 165 -0.42 -13.58 0.51
C LEU A 165 0.38 -12.81 1.58
N ARG A 166 1.10 -13.53 2.46
CA ARG A 166 1.95 -12.96 3.52
C ARG A 166 3.44 -13.04 3.23
N LEU A 167 3.83 -13.47 2.03
CA LEU A 167 5.24 -13.57 1.61
C LEU A 167 5.89 -12.24 1.17
N VAL A 168 5.15 -11.13 1.21
CA VAL A 168 5.59 -9.78 0.78
C VAL A 168 6.38 -9.03 1.83
#